data_AF-A0A2H0VWL0-F1
#
_entry.id   AF-A0A2H0VWL0-F1
#
_cell.length_a   1.000
_cell.length_b   1.000
_cell.length_c   1.000
_cell.angle_alpha   90.00
_cell.angle_beta   90.00
_cell.angle_gamma   90.00
#
_symmetry.space_group_name_H-M   'P 1'
#
loop_
_entity.id
_entity.type
_entity.pdbx_description
1 polymer ?
#
loop_
_entity_poly.entity_id
_entity_poly.type
_entity_poly.pdbx_seq_one_letter_code
_entity_poly.pdbx_strand_id
1 'polypeptide(L)'
;MKTTSFNREFVRDILIFGGILTALVVLWNFVGIPGAEAALIDISDSPENIQEATGGEGSFRTLARTIINFFLYFLGFLATAMVIYGGILYVTSGGQEEQTGKAKKILLYAIVGIVIILLSFAIVNTVISGAGTGNEAAT
;
A
#
# COMPACT_ATOMS: atom_id res chain seq x y z
N MET A 1 -27.04 21.64 -27.51
CA MET A 1 -26.41 20.49 -26.85
C MET A 1 -25.09 20.98 -26.26
N LYS A 2 -25.03 21.29 -24.95
CA LYS A 2 -23.81 21.78 -24.29
C LYS A 2 -22.93 20.56 -24.00
N THR A 3 -21.88 20.38 -24.80
CA THR A 3 -20.84 19.39 -24.52
C THR A 3 -20.10 19.82 -23.26
N THR A 4 -19.97 18.86 -22.36
CA THR A 4 -19.23 18.94 -21.10
C THR A 4 -17.82 19.46 -21.36
N SER A 5 -17.50 20.65 -20.86
CA SER A 5 -16.18 21.26 -20.89
C SER A 5 -15.28 20.55 -19.88
N PHE A 6 -14.90 19.31 -20.20
CA PHE A 6 -13.92 18.58 -19.43
C PHE A 6 -12.58 19.30 -19.57
N ASN A 7 -12.08 19.78 -18.44
CA ASN A 7 -11.01 20.76 -18.35
C ASN A 7 -9.71 20.14 -18.90
N ARG A 8 -9.28 20.55 -20.09
CA ARG A 8 -8.12 19.96 -20.80
C ARG A 8 -6.84 19.98 -19.97
N GLU A 9 -6.76 20.89 -18.99
CA GLU A 9 -5.67 20.97 -18.03
C GLU A 9 -5.64 19.76 -17.08
N PHE A 10 -6.80 19.31 -16.59
CA PHE A 10 -6.91 18.18 -15.68
C PHE A 10 -6.46 16.85 -16.33
N VAL A 11 -6.78 16.67 -17.61
CA VAL A 11 -6.36 15.48 -18.39
C VAL A 11 -4.85 15.48 -18.63
N ARG A 12 -4.29 16.66 -18.91
CA ARG A 12 -2.85 16.83 -19.14
C ARG A 12 -2.07 16.51 -17.86
N ASP A 13 -2.52 16.98 -16.71
CA ASP A 13 -1.84 16.74 -15.44
C ASP A 13 -1.89 15.25 -15.06
N ILE A 14 -3.04 14.60 -15.22
CA ILE A 14 -3.18 13.14 -15.02
C ILE A 14 -2.26 12.33 -15.94
N LEU A 15 -2.13 12.71 -17.21
CA LEU A 15 -1.23 12.04 -18.15
C LEU A 15 0.24 12.25 -17.78
N ILE A 16 0.63 13.45 -17.34
CA ILE A 16 1.99 13.75 -16.95
C ILE A 16 2.36 13.03 -15.64
N PHE A 17 1.50 13.08 -14.61
CA PHE A 17 1.72 12.36 -13.35
C PHE A 17 1.72 10.84 -13.55
N GLY A 18 0.78 10.32 -14.34
CA GLY A 18 0.75 8.91 -14.71
C GLY A 18 2.01 8.47 -15.46
N GLY A 19 2.49 9.30 -16.39
CA GLY A 19 3.71 9.04 -17.16
C GLY A 19 4.99 9.13 -16.34
N ILE A 20 5.12 10.12 -15.45
CA ILE A 20 6.28 10.25 -14.55
C ILE A 20 6.32 9.07 -13.59
N LEU A 21 5.17 8.67 -13.07
CA LEU A 21 5.09 7.58 -12.13
C LEU A 21 5.36 6.22 -12.78
N THR A 22 4.85 5.97 -13.99
CA THR A 22 5.22 4.76 -14.73
C THR A 22 6.70 4.77 -15.12
N ALA A 23 7.25 5.92 -15.50
CA ALA A 23 8.68 6.05 -15.77
C ALA A 23 9.53 5.79 -14.53
N LEU A 24 9.12 6.26 -13.34
CA LEU A 24 9.80 5.97 -12.07
C LEU A 24 9.74 4.48 -11.71
N VAL A 25 8.60 3.82 -11.95
CA VAL A 25 8.46 2.37 -11.74
C VAL A 25 9.34 1.59 -12.72
N VAL A 26 9.39 2.00 -13.99
CA VAL A 26 10.27 1.35 -15.00
C VAL A 26 11.74 1.62 -14.70
N LEU A 27 12.08 2.84 -14.29
CA LEU A 27 13.43 3.23 -13.88
C LEU A 27 13.87 2.46 -12.63
N TRP A 28 12.98 2.25 -11.67
CA TRP A 28 13.21 1.39 -10.50
C TRP A 28 13.60 -0.04 -10.89
N ASN A 29 12.94 -0.60 -11.91
CA ASN A 29 13.28 -1.91 -12.45
C ASN A 29 14.63 -1.91 -13.21
N PHE A 30 15.07 -0.76 -13.73
CA PHE A 30 16.25 -0.65 -14.60
C PHE A 30 17.52 -0.18 -13.87
N VAL A 31 17.41 0.57 -12.76
CA VAL A 31 18.56 1.06 -11.96
C VAL A 31 19.29 -0.09 -11.25
N GLY A 32 18.74 -1.31 -11.26
CA GLY A 32 19.47 -2.49 -10.82
C GLY A 32 19.85 -2.43 -9.35
N ILE A 33 19.07 -1.72 -8.52
CA ILE A 33 19.15 -1.84 -7.07
C ILE A 33 18.69 -3.28 -6.77
N PRO A 34 19.58 -4.20 -6.34
CA PRO A 34 19.15 -5.52 -5.90
C PRO A 34 18.26 -5.27 -4.68
N GLY A 35 16.95 -5.36 -4.90
CA GLY A 35 15.93 -5.11 -3.88
C GLY A 35 16.19 -3.85 -3.06
N ALA A 36 15.54 -2.75 -3.40
CA ALA A 36 14.86 -2.07 -2.30
C ALA A 36 13.69 -2.96 -1.85
N GLU A 37 14.07 -4.11 -1.29
CA GLU A 37 13.45 -4.75 -0.16
C GLU A 37 13.60 -3.76 1.02
N ALA A 38 12.95 -2.61 0.92
CA ALA A 38 12.11 -2.26 2.05
C ALA A 38 10.87 -3.15 1.91
N ALA A 39 11.07 -4.46 2.06
CA ALA A 39 9.98 -5.28 2.52
C ALA A 39 9.55 -4.56 3.80
N LEU A 40 8.34 -4.02 3.82
CA LEU A 40 7.79 -3.38 5.03
C LEU A 40 7.66 -4.40 6.20
N ILE A 41 8.07 -5.65 5.94
CA ILE A 41 8.30 -6.74 6.85
C ILE A 41 9.75 -7.23 6.59
N ASP A 42 10.63 -7.08 7.58
CA ASP A 42 11.99 -7.64 7.56
C ASP A 42 11.94 -9.18 7.40
N ILE A 43 12.77 -9.72 6.51
CA ILE A 43 12.79 -11.13 6.08
C ILE A 43 13.63 -12.01 7.03
N SER A 44 14.30 -11.44 8.05
CA SER A 44 15.01 -12.26 9.05
C SER A 44 14.09 -12.91 10.08
N ASP A 45 12.80 -12.55 10.13
CA ASP A 45 11.84 -13.21 11.02
C ASP A 45 11.32 -14.51 10.38
N SER A 46 12.06 -15.59 10.63
CA SER A 46 11.71 -16.95 10.26
C SER A 46 11.40 -17.77 11.51
N PRO A 47 10.21 -17.58 12.13
CA PRO A 47 9.83 -18.42 13.26
C PRO A 47 9.68 -19.86 12.77
N GLU A 48 10.32 -20.80 13.49
CA GLU A 48 10.47 -22.22 13.12
C GLU A 48 9.13 -22.88 12.79
N ASN A 49 8.07 -22.47 13.48
CA ASN A 49 6.70 -22.96 13.29
C ASN A 49 6.14 -22.77 11.87
N ILE A 50 6.56 -21.73 11.12
CA ILE A 50 6.11 -21.52 9.73
C ILE A 50 6.98 -22.31 8.75
N GLN A 51 8.25 -22.54 9.06
CA GLN A 51 9.15 -23.30 8.19
C GLN A 51 8.75 -24.77 8.14
N GLU A 52 8.37 -25.34 9.29
CA GLU A 52 7.88 -26.71 9.41
C GLU A 52 6.51 -26.90 8.73
N ALA A 53 5.57 -25.96 8.93
CA ALA A 53 4.23 -26.02 8.35
C ALA A 53 4.20 -25.85 6.82
N THR A 54 5.24 -25.26 6.22
CA THR A 54 5.30 -24.97 4.77
C THR A 54 6.33 -25.80 4.01
N GLY A 55 7.05 -26.71 4.69
CA GLY A 55 8.02 -27.62 4.06
C GLY A 55 9.35 -26.94 3.66
N GLY A 56 9.73 -25.86 4.32
CA GLY A 56 10.92 -25.07 3.99
C GLY A 56 10.70 -24.11 2.81
N GLU A 57 11.79 -23.56 2.25
CA GLU A 57 11.79 -22.54 1.17
C GLU A 57 11.14 -22.97 -0.17
N GLY A 58 10.48 -24.13 -0.21
CA GLY A 58 9.88 -24.72 -1.40
C GLY A 58 8.52 -24.12 -1.76
N SER A 59 8.53 -23.18 -2.69
CA SER A 59 7.40 -22.80 -3.58
C SER A 59 6.21 -22.06 -2.95
N PHE A 60 5.45 -22.62 -1.98
CA PHE A 60 4.21 -21.97 -1.50
C PHE A 60 4.48 -20.69 -0.70
N ARG A 61 5.45 -20.71 0.21
CA ARG A 61 5.84 -19.54 1.00
C ARG A 61 6.38 -18.42 0.12
N THR A 62 7.23 -18.76 -0.84
CA THR A 62 7.81 -17.81 -1.81
C THR A 62 6.73 -17.25 -2.74
N LEU A 63 5.81 -18.10 -3.22
CA LEU A 63 4.67 -17.67 -4.04
C LEU A 63 3.74 -16.72 -3.27
N ALA A 64 3.38 -17.08 -2.03
CA ALA A 64 2.55 -16.25 -1.17
C ALA A 64 3.22 -14.90 -0.87
N ARG A 65 4.53 -14.89 -0.56
CA ARG A 65 5.31 -13.66 -0.36
C ARG A 65 5.31 -12.77 -1.60
N THR A 66 5.58 -13.33 -2.77
CA THR A 66 5.59 -12.59 -4.04
C THR A 66 4.23 -11.96 -4.32
N ILE A 67 3.15 -12.72 -4.13
CA ILE A 67 1.78 -12.23 -4.33
C ILE A 67 1.45 -11.12 -3.32
N ILE A 68 1.72 -11.32 -2.03
CA ILE A 68 1.44 -10.33 -0.98
C ILE A 68 2.20 -9.03 -1.24
N ASN A 69 3.49 -9.11 -1.55
CA ASN A 69 4.31 -7.93 -1.86
C ASN A 69 3.78 -7.19 -3.09
N PHE A 70 3.40 -7.90 -4.16
CA PHE A 70 2.78 -7.30 -5.33
C PHE A 70 1.48 -6.53 -4.96
N PHE A 71 0.62 -7.14 -4.13
CA PHE A 71 -0.59 -6.48 -3.65
C PHE A 71 -0.30 -5.29 -2.74
N LEU A 72 0.72 -5.34 -1.88
CA LEU A 72 1.11 -4.22 -1.02
C LEU A 72 1.61 -3.02 -1.83
N TYR A 73 2.44 -3.25 -2.86
CA TYR A 73 2.85 -2.18 -3.77
C TYR A 73 1.66 -1.60 -4.54
N PHE A 74 0.78 -2.46 -5.03
CA PHE A 74 -0.43 -2.03 -5.74
C PHE A 74 -1.37 -1.21 -4.83
N LEU A 75 -1.59 -1.65 -3.59
CA LEU A 75 -2.40 -0.93 -2.60
C LEU A 75 -1.74 0.40 -2.20
N GLY A 76 -0.43 0.42 -1.97
CA GLY A 76 0.30 1.65 -1.63
C GLY A 76 0.21 2.69 -2.74
N PHE A 77 0.34 2.25 -3.99
CA PHE A 77 0.15 3.10 -5.16
C PHE A 77 -1.29 3.64 -5.25
N LEU A 78 -2.29 2.76 -5.12
CA LEU A 78 -3.70 3.15 -5.19
C LEU A 78 -4.10 4.09 -4.04
N ALA A 79 -3.62 3.83 -2.83
CA ALA A 79 -3.84 4.68 -1.67
C ALA A 79 -3.27 6.08 -1.89
N THR A 80 -2.05 6.19 -2.42
CA THR A 80 -1.43 7.46 -2.76
C THR A 80 -2.24 8.23 -3.80
N ALA A 81 -2.71 7.56 -4.86
CA ALA A 81 -3.56 8.17 -5.88
C ALA A 81 -4.90 8.69 -5.31
N MET A 82 -5.52 7.94 -4.41
CA MET A 82 -6.76 8.34 -3.72
C MET A 82 -6.55 9.55 -2.81
N VAL A 83 -5.43 9.62 -2.09
CA VAL A 83 -5.08 10.77 -1.25
C VAL A 83 -4.86 12.02 -2.09
N ILE A 84 -4.14 11.91 -3.22
CA ILE A 84 -3.94 13.02 -4.14
C ILE A 84 -5.28 13.49 -4.72
N TYR A 85 -6.11 12.57 -5.20
CA TYR A 85 -7.43 12.91 -5.76
C TYR A 85 -8.34 13.56 -4.72
N GLY A 86 -8.41 13.01 -3.50
CA GLY A 86 -9.16 13.59 -2.39
C GLY A 86 -8.64 14.97 -1.98
N GLY A 87 -7.32 15.16 -1.99
CA GLY A 87 -6.67 16.44 -1.69
C GLY A 87 -6.96 17.51 -2.74
N ILE A 88 -6.83 17.18 -4.04
CA ILE A 88 -7.17 18.10 -5.13
C ILE A 88 -8.66 18.45 -5.07
N LEU A 89 -9.54 17.46 -4.90
CA LEU A 89 -10.97 17.69 -4.76
C LEU A 89 -11.27 18.60 -3.57
N TYR A 90 -10.60 18.41 -2.43
CA TYR A 90 -10.77 19.26 -1.25
C TYR A 90 -10.38 20.71 -1.51
N VAL A 91 -9.21 20.95 -2.12
CA VAL A 91 -8.69 22.31 -2.41
C VAL A 91 -9.54 23.00 -3.48
N THR A 92 -9.97 22.28 -4.52
CA THR A 92 -10.78 22.82 -5.63
C THR A 92 -12.26 22.99 -5.30
N SER A 93 -12.75 22.44 -4.18
CA SER A 93 -14.15 22.53 -3.79
C SER A 93 -14.62 23.95 -3.49
N GLY A 94 -13.71 24.89 -3.19
CA GLY A 94 -14.02 26.31 -3.05
C GLY A 94 -15.13 26.65 -2.04
N GLY A 95 -15.38 25.79 -1.05
CA GLY A 95 -16.44 25.96 -0.07
C GLY A 95 -17.81 25.37 -0.44
N GLN A 96 -17.96 24.72 -1.60
CA GLN A 96 -19.18 23.97 -1.91
C GLN A 96 -19.27 22.73 -1.01
N GLU A 97 -20.28 22.67 -0.14
CA GLU A 97 -20.44 21.60 0.86
C GLU A 97 -20.46 20.20 0.25
N GLU A 98 -21.09 20.04 -0.92
CA GLU A 98 -21.22 18.73 -1.56
C GLU A 98 -19.84 18.16 -1.98
N GLN A 99 -19.01 18.97 -2.62
CA GLN A 99 -17.69 18.57 -3.11
C GLN A 99 -16.71 18.38 -1.93
N THR A 100 -16.80 19.27 -0.94
CA THR A 100 -16.01 19.19 0.30
C THR A 100 -16.34 17.91 1.08
N GLY A 101 -17.63 17.56 1.16
CA GLY A 101 -18.09 16.33 1.81
C GLY A 101 -17.59 15.07 1.12
N LYS A 102 -17.59 15.05 -0.22
CA LYS A 102 -17.02 13.94 -1.00
C LYS A 102 -15.52 13.79 -0.78
N ALA A 103 -14.76 14.89 -0.84
CA ALA A 103 -13.32 14.89 -0.61
C ALA A 103 -12.93 14.36 0.78
N LYS A 104 -13.64 14.82 1.82
CA LYS A 104 -13.43 14.35 3.20
C LYS A 104 -13.70 12.86 3.34
N LYS A 105 -14.76 12.33 2.72
CA LYS A 105 -15.06 10.89 2.73
C LYS A 105 -13.94 10.07 2.09
N ILE A 106 -13.42 10.51 0.94
CA ILE A 106 -12.31 9.84 0.25
C ILE A 106 -11.07 9.79 1.14
N LEU A 107 -10.71 10.92 1.76
CA LEU A 107 -9.57 10.97 2.69
C LEU A 107 -9.80 10.10 3.92
N LEU A 108 -11.02 10.06 4.47
CA LEU A 108 -11.37 9.19 5.60
C LEU A 108 -11.18 7.71 5.24
N TYR A 109 -11.67 7.28 4.08
CA TYR A 109 -11.50 5.90 3.63
C TYR A 109 -10.03 5.54 3.39
N ALA A 110 -9.23 6.46 2.85
CA ALA A 110 -7.79 6.26 2.69
C ALA A 110 -7.09 6.07 4.05
N ILE A 111 -7.41 6.90 5.05
CA ILE A 111 -6.87 6.80 6.41
C ILE A 111 -7.28 5.48 7.07
N VAL A 112 -8.56 5.11 6.98
CA VAL A 112 -9.07 3.85 7.54
C VAL A 112 -8.35 2.65 6.93
N GLY A 113 -8.08 2.65 5.62
CA GLY A 113 -7.30 1.60 4.96
C GLY A 113 -5.88 1.46 5.53
N ILE A 114 -5.20 2.59 5.76
CA ILE A 114 -3.86 2.60 6.37
C ILE A 114 -3.91 2.03 7.79
N VAL A 115 -4.89 2.45 8.59
CA VAL A 115 -5.08 1.95 9.97
C VAL A 115 -5.31 0.44 9.99
N ILE A 116 -6.12 -0.09 9.08
CA ILE A 116 -6.38 -1.55 8.99
C ILE A 116 -5.09 -2.31 8.69
N ILE A 117 -4.24 -1.81 7.79
CA ILE A 117 -2.95 -2.44 7.47
C ILE A 117 -2.04 -2.48 8.71
N LEU A 118 -1.96 -1.37 9.45
CA LEU A 118 -1.17 -1.29 10.69
C LEU A 118 -1.69 -2.24 11.78
N LEU A 119 -3.02 -2.32 11.93
CA LEU A 119 -3.64 -3.23 12.89
C LEU A 119 -3.45 -4.70 12.49
N SER A 120 -3.52 -5.02 11.19
CA SER A 120 -3.25 -6.36 10.70
C SER A 120 -1.84 -6.82 11.07
N PHE A 121 -0.84 -5.95 10.89
CA PHE A 121 0.54 -6.25 11.29
C PHE A 121 0.66 -6.48 12.81
N ALA A 122 0.06 -5.61 13.62
CA ALA A 122 0.09 -5.74 15.07
C ALA A 122 -0.55 -7.05 15.57
N ILE A 123 -1.69 -7.44 14.99
CA ILE A 123 -2.39 -8.69 15.35
C ILE A 123 -1.55 -9.90 14.94
N VAL A 124 -1.05 -9.94 13.71
CA VAL A 124 -0.23 -11.06 13.22
C VAL A 124 1.01 -11.23 14.09
N ASN A 125 1.72 -10.15 14.42
CA ASN A 125 2.88 -10.21 15.28
C ASN A 125 2.54 -10.67 16.71
N THR A 126 1.42 -10.19 17.27
CA THR A 126 0.95 -10.61 18.60
C THR A 126 0.57 -12.09 18.63
N VAL A 127 -0.07 -12.60 17.58
CA VAL A 127 -0.46 -14.02 17.46
C VAL A 127 0.76 -14.90 17.22
N ILE A 128 1.69 -14.51 16.34
CA ILE A 128 2.91 -15.28 16.07
C ILE A 128 3.82 -15.29 17.30
N SER A 129 4.05 -14.14 17.93
CA SER A 129 4.82 -14.04 19.18
C SER A 129 4.14 -14.82 20.31
N GLY A 130 2.81 -14.68 20.45
CA GLY A 130 2.03 -15.40 21.46
C GLY A 130 1.91 -16.91 21.22
N ALA A 131 2.10 -17.38 19.98
CA ALA A 131 2.04 -18.80 19.61
C ALA A 131 3.42 -19.50 19.62
N GLY A 132 4.53 -18.75 19.73
CA GLY A 132 5.90 -19.27 19.66
C GLY A 132 6.73 -19.10 20.93
N THR A 133 6.38 -18.20 21.85
CA THR A 133 7.16 -17.99 23.09
C THR A 133 6.36 -18.41 24.31
N GLY A 134 6.19 -19.72 24.46
CA GLY A 134 6.05 -20.29 25.79
C GLY A 134 7.40 -20.19 26.50
N ASN A 135 7.57 -19.15 27.31
CA ASN A 135 8.46 -19.14 28.48
C ASN A 135 9.99 -19.10 28.25
N GLU A 136 10.53 -17.90 27.95
CA GLU A 136 11.91 -17.54 28.31
C GLU A 136 11.98 -16.11 28.86
N ALA A 137 11.39 -15.87 30.03
CA ALA A 137 11.79 -14.78 30.94
C ALA A 137 11.05 -14.89 32.28
N ALA A 138 11.48 -15.81 33.14
CA ALA A 138 11.61 -15.58 34.59
C ALA A 138 12.27 -16.81 35.24
N THR A 139 13.52 -16.62 35.67
CA THR A 139 14.38 -17.48 36.51
C THR A 139 14.87 -18.81 35.97
#